data_AF-A0A7J5X4C9-F1
#
_entry.id   AF-A0A7J5X4C9-F1
#
_cell.length_a   1.000
_cell.length_b   1.000
_cell.length_c   1.000
_cell.angle_alpha   90.00
_cell.angle_beta   90.00
_cell.angle_gamma   90.00
#
_symmetry.space_group_name_H-M   'P 1'
#
loop_
_entity.id
_entity.type
_entity.pdbx_description
1 polymer ?
#
loop_
_entity_poly.entity_id
_entity_poly.type
_entity_poly.pdbx_seq_one_letter_code
_entity_poly.pdbx_strand_id
1 'polypeptide(L)'
;MSTAVDFDDYLKSLGRLTSHVDPTAATPEAERIVEATGRLGGLLDTDITGLAAWVRDNPNDVPVLGLAVGLSQEKLKNALRDRFDTSGWHGLARTQPVELVTWLDAEFDLVRMLRTQMERTYTFADILVARAGTRATATRAGASGRRIEDEIEDIARDLGLDYTTRSRFAGRNGRTAPADLIVGDPNSADIVVAAKGFDSTGSKLTDAVREIEEMAEVRLPTQLVLAVIDGIGWKSRQSDLRRIHQLWATRQIDGMYTLVTLDRFRADVAEFARLRRLI
;
A
#
# COMPACT_ATOMS: atom_id res chain seq x y z
N MET A 1 24.40 3.77 -20.33
CA MET A 1 23.76 4.58 -19.27
C MET A 1 23.01 5.78 -19.84
N SER A 2 21.73 5.89 -19.51
CA SER A 2 20.86 6.98 -19.97
C SER A 2 21.24 8.37 -19.42
N THR A 3 21.23 9.36 -20.32
CA THR A 3 21.38 10.77 -19.95
C THR A 3 20.08 11.30 -19.34
N ALA A 4 20.20 12.16 -18.33
CA ALA A 4 19.05 12.83 -17.72
C ALA A 4 18.18 13.53 -18.78
N VAL A 5 16.91 13.15 -18.85
CA VAL A 5 15.90 13.83 -19.67
C VAL A 5 15.42 15.09 -18.97
N ASP A 6 14.79 16.01 -19.71
CA ASP A 6 14.16 17.18 -19.12
C ASP A 6 13.10 16.80 -18.07
N PHE A 7 12.97 17.60 -17.01
CA PHE A 7 12.05 17.32 -15.92
C PHE A 7 10.60 17.27 -16.38
N ASP A 8 10.18 18.15 -17.29
CA ASP A 8 8.80 18.19 -17.76
C ASP A 8 8.47 16.96 -18.60
N ASP A 9 9.44 16.44 -19.36
CA ASP A 9 9.28 15.20 -20.10
C ASP A 9 9.23 13.97 -19.19
N TYR A 10 10.05 13.95 -18.13
CA TYR A 10 9.92 12.94 -17.08
C TYR A 10 8.54 12.99 -16.41
N LEU A 11 8.07 14.19 -16.03
CA LEU A 11 6.78 14.39 -15.39
C LEU A 11 5.59 13.93 -16.25
N LYS A 12 5.68 14.09 -17.57
CA LYS A 12 4.67 13.60 -18.52
C LYS A 12 4.63 12.07 -18.59
N SER A 13 5.75 11.39 -18.32
CA SER A 13 5.86 9.93 -18.40
C SER A 13 5.25 9.17 -17.21
N LEU A 14 4.84 9.89 -16.14
CA LEU A 14 4.18 9.30 -14.97
C LEU A 14 2.81 8.73 -15.34
N GLY A 15 2.62 7.43 -15.09
CA GLY A 15 1.41 6.66 -15.31
C GLY A 15 0.51 6.55 -14.07
N ARG A 16 -0.67 5.95 -14.25
CA ARG A 16 -1.55 5.54 -13.14
C ARG A 16 -1.14 4.15 -12.68
N LEU A 17 -0.81 4.01 -11.41
CA LEU A 17 -0.45 2.73 -10.79
C LEU A 17 -1.68 1.90 -10.38
N THR A 18 -2.78 2.57 -10.05
CA THR A 18 -4.06 2.01 -9.66
C THR A 18 -5.01 1.90 -10.85
N SER A 19 -5.61 0.72 -11.02
CA SER A 19 -6.72 0.54 -11.94
C SER A 19 -7.92 1.35 -11.47
N HIS A 20 -8.65 1.96 -12.41
CA HIS A 20 -9.95 2.53 -12.11
C HIS A 20 -10.87 1.41 -11.62
N VAL A 21 -11.31 1.49 -10.37
CA VAL A 21 -12.26 0.52 -9.79
C VAL A 21 -13.66 0.98 -10.12
N ASP A 22 -14.42 0.14 -10.83
CA ASP A 22 -15.86 0.30 -10.96
C ASP A 22 -16.50 0.08 -9.58
N PRO A 23 -17.08 1.12 -8.95
CA PRO A 23 -17.65 1.02 -7.61
C PRO A 23 -18.98 0.23 -7.58
N THR A 24 -19.44 -0.31 -8.71
CA THR A 24 -20.62 -1.16 -8.84
C THR A 24 -20.29 -2.62 -9.15
N ALA A 25 -19.02 -2.94 -9.43
CA ALA A 25 -18.60 -4.30 -9.68
C ALA A 25 -18.73 -5.15 -8.41
N ALA A 26 -19.35 -6.33 -8.56
CA ALA A 26 -19.40 -7.32 -7.48
C ALA A 26 -17.98 -7.85 -7.20
N THR A 27 -17.62 -7.90 -5.93
CA THR A 27 -16.40 -8.55 -5.45
C THR A 27 -16.78 -9.63 -4.44
N PRO A 28 -15.92 -10.64 -4.20
CA PRO A 28 -16.16 -11.62 -3.15
C PRO A 28 -16.38 -10.98 -1.77
N GLU A 29 -15.70 -9.86 -1.48
CA GLU A 29 -15.95 -9.05 -0.28
C GLU A 29 -17.37 -8.46 -0.26
N ALA A 30 -17.83 -7.89 -1.38
CA ALA A 30 -19.16 -7.29 -1.48
C ALA A 30 -20.26 -8.36 -1.33
N GLU A 31 -20.09 -9.52 -1.96
CA GLU A 31 -21.01 -10.66 -1.83
C GLU A 31 -21.09 -11.16 -0.39
N ARG A 32 -19.94 -11.30 0.30
CA ARG A 32 -19.91 -11.67 1.72
C ARG A 32 -20.65 -10.67 2.61
N ILE A 33 -20.52 -9.37 2.34
CA ILE A 33 -21.26 -8.33 3.07
C ILE A 33 -22.77 -8.48 2.83
N VAL A 34 -23.20 -8.72 1.60
CA VAL A 34 -24.62 -8.95 1.26
C VAL A 34 -25.17 -10.17 2.00
N GLU A 35 -24.43 -11.28 2.02
CA GLU A 35 -24.84 -12.49 2.75
C GLU A 35 -24.89 -12.28 4.26
N ALA A 36 -23.92 -11.55 4.83
CA ALA A 36 -23.87 -11.26 6.25
C ALA A 36 -25.02 -10.34 6.70
N THR A 37 -25.34 -9.30 5.92
CA THR A 37 -26.47 -8.41 6.23
C THR A 37 -27.81 -9.10 6.05
N GLY A 38 -27.93 -10.01 5.07
CA GLY A 38 -29.11 -10.86 4.91
C GLY A 38 -29.36 -11.74 6.15
N ARG A 39 -28.32 -12.36 6.70
CA ARG A 39 -28.39 -13.13 7.95
C ARG A 39 -28.72 -12.26 9.16
N LEU A 40 -28.17 -11.05 9.21
CA LEU A 40 -28.42 -10.08 10.28
C LEU A 40 -29.87 -9.59 10.31
N GLY A 41 -30.48 -9.35 9.14
CA GLY A 41 -31.85 -8.84 9.00
C GLY A 41 -32.92 -9.76 9.59
N GLY A 42 -32.69 -11.07 9.62
CA GLY A 42 -33.60 -12.04 10.26
C GLY A 42 -33.55 -12.08 11.78
N LEU A 43 -32.58 -11.40 12.42
CA LEU A 43 -32.29 -11.49 13.87
C LEU A 43 -32.45 -10.18 14.63
N LEU A 44 -32.76 -9.07 13.94
CA LEU A 44 -32.86 -7.72 14.51
C LEU A 44 -33.92 -7.57 15.62
N ASP A 45 -34.89 -8.47 15.69
CA ASP A 45 -35.90 -8.50 16.75
C ASP A 45 -35.35 -9.00 18.10
N THR A 46 -34.09 -9.45 18.14
CA THR A 46 -33.39 -9.84 19.36
C THR A 46 -32.22 -8.90 19.64
N ASP A 47 -32.27 -8.27 20.82
CA ASP A 47 -31.30 -7.33 21.41
C ASP A 47 -29.82 -7.82 21.44
N ILE A 48 -29.01 -7.34 22.39
CA ILE A 48 -27.63 -7.81 22.59
C ILE A 48 -27.52 -9.34 22.56
N THR A 49 -28.54 -10.06 23.04
CA THR A 49 -28.60 -11.53 23.03
C THR A 49 -28.63 -12.10 21.62
N GLY A 50 -29.42 -11.52 20.73
CA GLY A 50 -29.54 -11.94 19.33
C GLY A 50 -28.25 -11.69 18.56
N LEU A 51 -27.68 -10.50 18.75
CA LEU A 51 -26.38 -10.14 18.15
C LEU A 51 -25.25 -11.02 18.68
N ALA A 52 -25.24 -11.36 19.97
CA ALA A 52 -24.24 -12.26 20.54
C ALA A 52 -24.34 -13.68 19.94
N ALA A 53 -25.56 -14.19 19.78
CA ALA A 53 -25.78 -15.47 19.08
C ALA A 53 -25.30 -15.38 17.62
N TRP A 54 -25.64 -14.31 16.91
CA TRP A 54 -25.21 -14.09 15.53
C TRP A 54 -23.69 -14.06 15.40
N VAL A 55 -23.00 -13.30 16.24
CA VAL A 55 -21.53 -13.20 16.21
C VAL A 55 -20.87 -14.55 16.50
N ARG A 56 -21.39 -15.31 17.46
CA ARG A 56 -20.88 -16.65 17.79
C ARG A 56 -20.98 -17.61 16.61
N ASP A 57 -22.13 -17.58 15.93
CA ASP A 57 -22.44 -18.49 14.84
C ASP A 57 -21.80 -18.02 13.51
N ASN A 58 -21.46 -16.72 13.40
CA ASN A 58 -20.90 -16.08 12.21
C ASN A 58 -19.61 -15.27 12.51
N PRO A 59 -18.56 -15.89 13.08
CA PRO A 59 -17.38 -15.17 13.55
C PRO A 59 -16.59 -14.48 12.42
N ASN A 60 -16.72 -14.95 11.17
CA ASN A 60 -16.11 -14.31 9.99
C ASN A 60 -16.71 -12.93 9.69
N ASP A 61 -17.93 -12.67 10.13
CA ASP A 61 -18.74 -11.52 9.72
C ASP A 61 -18.77 -10.39 10.75
N VAL A 62 -18.06 -10.54 11.88
CA VAL A 62 -17.87 -9.47 12.88
C VAL A 62 -17.42 -8.13 12.26
N PRO A 63 -16.55 -8.09 11.23
CA PRO A 63 -16.21 -6.83 10.56
C PRO A 63 -17.41 -6.07 9.99
N VAL A 64 -18.52 -6.72 9.65
CA VAL A 64 -19.76 -6.07 9.18
C VAL A 64 -20.38 -5.21 10.28
N LEU A 65 -20.33 -5.66 11.54
CA LEU A 65 -20.76 -4.85 12.69
C LEU A 65 -19.85 -3.64 12.88
N GLY A 66 -18.54 -3.81 12.67
CA GLY A 66 -17.59 -2.70 12.65
C GLY A 66 -17.93 -1.66 11.58
N LEU A 67 -18.27 -2.09 10.36
CA LEU A 67 -18.69 -1.20 9.28
C LEU A 67 -19.98 -0.45 9.63
N ALA A 68 -20.95 -1.11 10.27
CA ALA A 68 -22.19 -0.48 10.70
C ALA A 68 -21.96 0.72 11.64
N VAL A 69 -20.92 0.67 12.47
CA VAL A 69 -20.54 1.76 13.38
C VAL A 69 -19.39 2.64 12.85
N GLY A 70 -19.04 2.52 11.56
CA GLY A 70 -18.05 3.38 10.92
C GLY A 70 -16.59 3.01 11.20
N LEU A 71 -16.32 1.80 11.70
CA LEU A 71 -14.98 1.28 11.90
C LEU A 71 -14.50 0.54 10.64
N SER A 72 -13.32 0.92 10.15
CA SER A 72 -12.59 0.06 9.21
C SER A 72 -12.08 -1.19 9.93
N GLN A 73 -11.71 -2.22 9.17
CA GLN A 73 -11.15 -3.45 9.73
C GLN A 73 -9.89 -3.18 10.59
N GLU A 74 -9.00 -2.28 10.17
CA GLU A 74 -7.83 -1.91 10.98
C GLU A 74 -8.21 -1.19 12.28
N LYS A 75 -9.18 -0.26 12.23
CA LYS A 75 -9.68 0.42 13.42
C LYS A 75 -10.32 -0.57 14.39
N LEU A 76 -11.10 -1.52 13.87
CA LEU A 76 -11.67 -2.60 14.67
C LEU A 76 -10.57 -3.44 15.34
N LYS A 77 -9.53 -3.87 14.60
CA LYS A 77 -8.39 -4.61 15.19
C LYS A 77 -7.71 -3.83 16.33
N ASN A 78 -7.51 -2.53 16.14
CA ASN A 78 -6.88 -1.69 17.16
C ASN A 78 -7.76 -1.54 18.40
N ALA A 79 -9.07 -1.33 18.21
CA ALA A 79 -10.03 -1.24 19.31
C ALA A 79 -10.14 -2.56 20.09
N LEU A 80 -10.13 -3.70 19.39
CA LEU A 80 -10.10 -5.01 20.04
C LEU A 80 -8.80 -5.24 20.81
N ARG A 81 -7.66 -4.82 20.27
CA ARG A 81 -6.36 -4.96 20.97
C ARG A 81 -6.34 -4.13 22.25
N ASP A 82 -6.90 -2.93 22.21
CA ASP A 82 -6.99 -2.06 23.38
C ASP A 82 -7.92 -2.64 24.47
N ARG A 83 -9.09 -3.15 24.08
CA ARG A 83 -10.09 -3.65 25.03
C ARG A 83 -9.82 -5.08 25.54
N PHE A 84 -9.42 -5.98 24.65
CA PHE A 84 -9.37 -7.43 24.90
C PHE A 84 -7.97 -8.01 24.82
N ASP A 85 -6.94 -7.17 24.65
CA ASP A 85 -5.54 -7.59 24.45
C ASP A 85 -5.35 -8.54 23.25
N THR A 86 -6.25 -8.46 22.26
CA THR A 86 -6.18 -9.26 21.03
C THR A 86 -6.71 -8.51 19.83
N SER A 87 -6.11 -8.73 18.66
CA SER A 87 -6.64 -8.19 17.39
C SER A 87 -7.58 -9.17 16.65
N GLY A 88 -7.76 -10.38 17.19
CA GLY A 88 -8.54 -11.45 16.55
C GLY A 88 -9.97 -11.53 17.07
N TRP A 89 -10.95 -11.16 16.23
CA TRP A 89 -12.38 -11.28 16.57
C TRP A 89 -12.91 -12.72 16.54
N HIS A 90 -12.32 -13.64 15.76
CA HIS A 90 -12.81 -15.02 15.67
C HIS A 90 -12.84 -15.74 17.02
N GLY A 91 -11.77 -15.56 17.81
CA GLY A 91 -11.67 -16.12 19.14
C GLY A 91 -12.72 -15.52 20.06
N LEU A 92 -12.76 -14.18 20.14
CA LEU A 92 -13.69 -13.42 20.98
C LEU A 92 -15.15 -13.75 20.65
N ALA A 93 -15.50 -13.84 19.37
CA ALA A 93 -16.83 -14.20 18.92
C ALA A 93 -17.27 -15.57 19.44
N ARG A 94 -16.35 -16.54 19.54
CA ARG A 94 -16.67 -17.90 20.01
C ARG A 94 -16.66 -18.03 21.52
N THR A 95 -15.72 -17.37 22.19
CA THR A 95 -15.48 -17.56 23.63
C THR A 95 -16.21 -16.54 24.49
N GLN A 96 -16.39 -15.31 24.00
CA GLN A 96 -16.96 -14.18 24.74
C GLN A 96 -17.94 -13.34 23.86
N PRO A 97 -18.90 -13.95 23.14
CA PRO A 97 -19.77 -13.23 22.20
C PRO A 97 -20.60 -12.12 22.86
N VAL A 98 -21.11 -12.37 24.06
CA VAL A 98 -21.93 -11.40 24.81
C VAL A 98 -21.10 -10.21 25.23
N GLU A 99 -19.86 -10.43 25.69
CA GLU A 99 -18.98 -9.33 26.09
C GLU A 99 -18.55 -8.50 24.89
N LEU A 100 -18.22 -9.14 23.76
CA LEU A 100 -17.87 -8.47 22.52
C LEU A 100 -19.01 -7.56 22.02
N VAL A 101 -20.25 -8.06 21.99
CA VAL A 101 -21.40 -7.28 21.52
C VAL A 101 -21.78 -6.19 22.52
N THR A 102 -21.79 -6.49 23.82
CA THR A 102 -22.06 -5.49 24.86
C THR A 102 -21.05 -4.34 24.79
N TRP A 103 -19.77 -4.65 24.59
CA TRP A 103 -18.74 -3.61 24.43
C TRP A 103 -18.93 -2.81 23.14
N LEU A 104 -19.18 -3.46 22.00
CA LEU A 104 -19.45 -2.76 20.73
C LEU A 104 -20.66 -1.83 20.85
N ASP A 105 -21.70 -2.25 21.58
CA ASP A 105 -22.88 -1.43 21.83
C ASP A 105 -22.59 -0.27 22.78
N ALA A 106 -21.90 -0.52 23.88
CA ALA A 106 -21.58 0.53 24.86
C ALA A 106 -20.66 1.61 24.29
N GLU A 107 -19.67 1.23 23.48
CA GLU A 107 -18.66 2.16 22.95
C GLU A 107 -19.10 2.83 21.64
N PHE A 108 -19.84 2.11 20.79
CA PHE A 108 -20.15 2.57 19.43
C PHE A 108 -21.64 2.59 19.10
N ASP A 109 -22.51 2.34 20.09
CA ASP A 109 -23.97 2.43 19.96
C ASP A 109 -24.53 1.49 18.88
N LEU A 110 -23.94 0.28 18.81
CA LEU A 110 -24.15 -0.72 17.76
C LEU A 110 -25.62 -1.02 17.50
N VAL A 111 -26.41 -1.32 18.53
CA VAL A 111 -27.81 -1.74 18.38
C VAL A 111 -28.64 -0.62 17.79
N ARG A 112 -28.52 0.61 18.32
CA ARG A 112 -29.25 1.76 17.77
C ARG A 112 -28.81 2.05 16.34
N MET A 113 -27.51 1.96 16.08
CA MET A 113 -26.93 2.24 14.78
C MET A 113 -27.38 1.24 13.71
N LEU A 114 -27.46 -0.06 14.04
CA LEU A 114 -28.00 -1.10 13.16
C LEU A 114 -29.48 -0.86 12.87
N ARG A 115 -30.32 -0.65 13.90
CA ARG A 115 -31.75 -0.38 13.72
C ARG A 115 -32.01 0.83 12.83
N THR A 116 -31.33 1.94 13.13
CA THR A 116 -31.49 3.20 12.39
C THR A 116 -31.11 3.04 10.91
N GLN A 117 -30.10 2.23 10.61
CA GLN A 117 -29.59 2.07 9.24
C GLN A 117 -30.35 1.01 8.44
N MET A 118 -30.74 -0.10 9.07
CA MET A 118 -31.40 -1.21 8.37
C MET A 118 -32.85 -0.89 7.98
N GLU A 119 -33.53 -0.01 8.71
CA GLU A 119 -34.88 0.45 8.38
C GLU A 119 -34.90 1.64 7.41
N ARG A 120 -33.75 2.25 7.14
CA ARG A 120 -33.65 3.48 6.34
C ARG A 120 -33.65 3.19 4.84
N THR A 121 -34.38 4.00 4.09
CA THR A 121 -34.25 4.07 2.63
C THR A 121 -33.10 5.02 2.27
N TYR A 122 -32.14 4.53 1.49
CA TYR A 122 -30.99 5.31 1.04
C TYR A 122 -31.20 5.86 -0.37
N THR A 123 -30.73 7.09 -0.60
CA THR A 123 -30.68 7.72 -1.92
C THR A 123 -29.28 7.58 -2.53
N PHE A 124 -29.16 7.88 -3.82
CA PHE A 124 -27.83 7.95 -4.46
C PHE A 124 -26.93 9.00 -3.79
N ALA A 125 -27.49 10.09 -3.26
CA ALA A 125 -26.72 11.10 -2.54
C ALA A 125 -26.10 10.52 -1.26
N ASP A 126 -26.83 9.71 -0.50
CA ASP A 126 -26.30 9.04 0.69
C ASP A 126 -25.13 8.11 0.34
N ILE A 127 -25.24 7.37 -0.79
CA ILE A 127 -24.16 6.50 -1.30
C ILE A 127 -22.91 7.32 -1.65
N LEU A 128 -23.09 8.46 -2.32
CA LEU A 128 -21.96 9.35 -2.67
C LEU A 128 -21.32 9.97 -1.42
N VAL A 129 -22.11 10.36 -0.42
CA VAL A 129 -21.61 10.87 0.87
C VAL A 129 -20.77 9.81 1.58
N ALA A 130 -21.26 8.56 1.67
CA ALA A 130 -20.50 7.45 2.26
C ALA A 130 -19.17 7.20 1.52
N ARG A 131 -19.18 7.23 0.18
CA ARG A 131 -17.98 7.09 -0.66
C ARG A 131 -17.01 8.28 -0.53
N ALA A 132 -17.51 9.49 -0.32
CA ALA A 132 -16.68 10.67 -0.10
C ALA A 132 -16.03 10.63 1.30
N GLY A 133 -16.75 10.17 2.32
CA GLY A 133 -16.19 9.93 3.66
C GLY A 133 -15.10 8.86 3.66
N THR A 134 -15.26 7.80 2.87
CA THR A 134 -14.19 6.82 2.68
C THR A 134 -13.02 7.37 1.87
N ARG A 135 -13.17 8.33 0.94
CA ARG A 135 -11.99 9.00 0.31
C ARG A 135 -11.07 9.71 1.31
N ALA A 136 -11.60 10.21 2.43
CA ALA A 136 -10.76 10.79 3.49
C ALA A 136 -10.00 9.73 4.31
N THR A 137 -10.43 8.45 4.23
CA THR A 137 -9.89 7.34 5.05
C THR A 137 -9.15 6.28 4.23
N ALA A 138 -9.51 6.10 2.96
CA ALA A 138 -9.06 5.10 1.99
C ALA A 138 -7.80 5.54 1.21
N THR A 139 -7.27 6.72 1.50
CA THR A 139 -5.94 7.19 1.05
C THR A 139 -4.77 6.32 1.55
N ARG A 140 -5.06 5.13 2.10
CA ARG A 140 -4.14 4.26 2.83
C ARG A 140 -4.03 2.83 2.30
N ALA A 141 -4.76 2.45 1.25
CA ALA A 141 -4.73 1.08 0.75
C ALA A 141 -3.52 0.81 -0.17
N GLY A 142 -2.45 0.27 0.42
CA GLY A 142 -1.17 -0.09 -0.18
C GLY A 142 -1.17 -1.24 -1.21
N ALA A 143 -2.29 -1.51 -1.90
CA ALA A 143 -2.35 -2.52 -2.96
C ALA A 143 -1.58 -2.09 -4.24
N SER A 144 -1.45 -0.78 -4.45
CA SER A 144 -0.64 -0.21 -5.54
C SER A 144 0.86 -0.19 -5.26
N GLY A 145 1.25 -0.43 -4.00
CA GLY A 145 2.57 -0.09 -3.50
C GLY A 145 3.69 -1.01 -3.96
N ARG A 146 3.36 -2.19 -4.52
CA ARG A 146 4.34 -3.22 -4.93
C ARG A 146 4.57 -3.37 -6.43
N ARG A 147 3.74 -2.75 -7.26
CA ARG A 147 3.79 -2.95 -8.71
C ARG A 147 5.15 -2.58 -9.29
N ILE A 148 5.80 -1.54 -8.76
CA ILE A 148 7.11 -1.13 -9.25
C ILE A 148 8.18 -2.13 -8.80
N GLU A 149 8.14 -2.60 -7.54
CA GLU A 149 9.05 -3.63 -7.04
C GLU A 149 8.94 -4.94 -7.82
N ASP A 150 7.73 -5.42 -8.09
CA ASP A 150 7.50 -6.67 -8.79
C ASP A 150 8.09 -6.60 -10.23
N GLU A 151 7.90 -5.49 -10.94
CA GLU A 151 8.41 -5.29 -12.31
C GLU A 151 9.95 -5.19 -12.38
N ILE A 152 10.60 -4.51 -11.41
CA ILE A 152 12.07 -4.47 -11.38
C ILE A 152 12.67 -5.83 -10.98
N GLU A 153 11.98 -6.59 -10.12
CA GLU A 153 12.38 -7.94 -9.73
C GLU A 153 12.27 -8.90 -10.92
N ASP A 154 11.17 -8.86 -11.65
CA ASP A 154 10.97 -9.66 -12.86
C ASP A 154 12.05 -9.37 -13.90
N ILE A 155 12.44 -8.11 -14.10
CA ILE A 155 13.55 -7.74 -14.98
C ILE A 155 14.88 -8.33 -14.51
N ALA A 156 15.19 -8.27 -13.21
CA ALA A 156 16.43 -8.84 -12.67
C ALA A 156 16.47 -10.36 -12.84
N ARG A 157 15.33 -11.02 -12.59
CA ARG A 157 15.15 -12.47 -12.78
C ARG A 157 15.31 -12.87 -14.24
N ASP A 158 14.69 -12.15 -15.16
CA ASP A 158 14.76 -12.39 -16.61
C ASP A 158 16.16 -12.19 -17.18
N LEU A 159 16.95 -11.30 -16.57
CA LEU A 159 18.35 -11.10 -16.92
C LEU A 159 19.27 -12.18 -16.32
N GLY A 160 18.77 -13.03 -15.41
CA GLY A 160 19.56 -14.07 -14.75
C GLY A 160 20.51 -13.53 -13.67
N LEU A 161 20.19 -12.38 -13.08
CA LEU A 161 21.01 -11.74 -12.06
C LEU A 161 20.78 -12.37 -10.68
N ASP A 162 21.84 -12.45 -9.87
CA ASP A 162 21.71 -12.72 -8.44
C ASP A 162 21.32 -11.44 -7.70
N TYR A 163 20.22 -11.49 -6.94
CA TYR A 163 19.66 -10.32 -6.30
C TYR A 163 19.04 -10.59 -4.93
N THR A 164 18.98 -9.53 -4.12
CA THR A 164 18.27 -9.47 -2.84
C THR A 164 17.27 -8.32 -2.87
N THR A 165 16.03 -8.60 -2.47
CA THR A 165 14.97 -7.58 -2.35
C THR A 165 14.92 -6.99 -0.93
N ARG A 166 14.55 -5.71 -0.81
CA ARG A 166 14.23 -5.03 0.46
C ARG A 166 15.29 -5.23 1.54
N SER A 167 16.49 -4.73 1.27
CA SER A 167 17.62 -4.86 2.18
C SER A 167 18.41 -3.55 2.24
N ARG A 168 19.57 -3.56 2.87
CA ARG A 168 20.52 -2.45 2.88
C ARG A 168 21.79 -2.87 2.17
N PHE A 169 22.38 -1.96 1.40
CA PHE A 169 23.68 -2.18 0.79
C PHE A 169 24.76 -1.38 1.52
N ALA A 170 25.99 -1.88 1.51
CA ALA A 170 27.15 -1.18 2.04
C ALA A 170 27.75 -0.21 1.03
N GLY A 171 28.13 0.97 1.52
CA GLY A 171 28.69 2.06 0.74
C GLY A 171 29.96 2.62 1.38
N ARG A 172 30.28 3.89 1.08
CA ARG A 172 31.45 4.60 1.59
C ARG A 172 31.47 4.63 3.11
N ASN A 173 32.68 4.59 3.67
CA ASN A 173 32.94 4.77 5.10
C ASN A 173 32.18 3.78 6.01
N GLY A 174 31.86 2.59 5.51
CA GLY A 174 31.11 1.57 6.25
C GLY A 174 29.64 1.93 6.51
N ARG A 175 29.13 2.98 5.87
CA ARG A 175 27.71 3.33 5.94
C ARG A 175 26.89 2.39 5.05
N THR A 176 25.63 2.21 5.41
CA THR A 176 24.66 1.48 4.59
C THR A 176 23.48 2.37 4.22
N ALA A 177 22.78 2.06 3.13
CA ALA A 177 21.52 2.69 2.73
C ALA A 177 20.49 1.64 2.32
N PRO A 178 19.18 1.93 2.42
CA PRO A 178 18.14 1.01 1.97
C PRO A 178 18.09 0.92 0.45
N ALA A 179 17.71 -0.24 -0.07
CA ALA A 179 17.37 -0.44 -1.47
C ALA A 179 16.24 -1.46 -1.60
N ASP A 180 15.35 -1.25 -2.57
CA ASP A 180 14.22 -2.12 -2.85
C ASP A 180 14.67 -3.37 -3.64
N LEU A 181 15.69 -3.22 -4.49
CA LEU A 181 16.40 -4.30 -5.18
C LEU A 181 17.92 -4.06 -5.12
N ILE A 182 18.68 -5.11 -4.81
CA ILE A 182 20.16 -5.12 -4.79
C ILE A 182 20.61 -6.27 -5.69
N VAL A 183 21.47 -6.00 -6.67
CA VAL A 183 22.13 -7.02 -7.49
C VAL A 183 23.55 -7.22 -6.98
N GLY A 184 23.95 -8.50 -6.82
CA GLY A 184 25.20 -8.90 -6.19
C GLY A 184 25.09 -8.99 -4.66
N ASP A 185 26.24 -9.15 -3.98
CA ASP A 185 26.29 -9.23 -2.52
C ASP A 185 25.97 -7.87 -1.88
N PRO A 186 25.03 -7.77 -0.92
CA PRO A 186 24.71 -6.50 -0.26
C PRO A 186 25.90 -5.75 0.35
N ASN A 187 26.96 -6.43 0.77
CA ASN A 187 28.18 -5.81 1.31
C ASN A 187 29.12 -5.28 0.22
N SER A 188 28.94 -5.71 -1.02
CA SER A 188 29.70 -5.28 -2.18
C SER A 188 28.78 -5.12 -3.40
N ALA A 189 27.63 -4.48 -3.19
CA ALA A 189 26.56 -4.42 -4.18
C ALA A 189 27.08 -3.82 -5.51
N ASP A 190 26.57 -4.33 -6.62
CA ASP A 190 26.91 -3.82 -7.96
C ASP A 190 25.85 -2.84 -8.46
N ILE A 191 24.57 -3.19 -8.30
CA ILE A 191 23.42 -2.37 -8.70
C ILE A 191 22.45 -2.27 -7.53
N VAL A 192 21.96 -1.07 -7.25
CA VAL A 192 20.97 -0.81 -6.20
C VAL A 192 19.86 0.06 -6.75
N VAL A 193 18.61 -0.33 -6.48
CA VAL A 193 17.42 0.31 -7.07
C VAL A 193 16.44 0.69 -5.96
N ALA A 194 15.98 1.93 -6.00
CA ALA A 194 14.81 2.38 -5.25
C ALA A 194 13.54 2.30 -6.12
N ALA A 195 12.45 1.80 -5.57
CA ALA A 195 11.13 1.72 -6.20
C ALA A 195 10.15 2.60 -5.43
N LYS A 196 9.58 3.64 -6.06
CA LYS A 196 8.68 4.60 -5.40
C LYS A 196 7.41 4.87 -6.20
N GLY A 197 6.29 4.31 -5.74
CA GLY A 197 4.97 4.53 -6.34
C GLY A 197 4.12 5.57 -5.59
N PHE A 198 3.45 6.48 -6.30
CA PHE A 198 2.53 7.43 -5.66
C PHE A 198 1.33 7.82 -6.53
N ASP A 199 0.13 7.33 -6.17
CA ASP A 199 -1.11 7.53 -6.95
C ASP A 199 -2.21 8.31 -6.19
N SER A 200 -2.17 8.32 -4.84
CA SER A 200 -3.11 9.07 -3.99
C SER A 200 -2.42 9.53 -2.70
N THR A 201 -2.91 10.60 -2.08
CA THR A 201 -2.33 11.45 -0.99
C THR A 201 -1.96 10.76 0.35
N GLY A 202 -1.38 9.57 0.32
CA GLY A 202 -0.92 8.81 1.49
C GLY A 202 0.45 9.27 2.01
N SER A 203 0.56 9.34 3.33
CA SER A 203 1.61 10.00 4.12
C SER A 203 2.91 9.20 4.34
N LYS A 204 3.45 8.50 3.33
CA LYS A 204 4.76 7.79 3.44
C LYS A 204 5.89 8.44 2.63
N LEU A 205 5.66 9.62 2.06
CA LEU A 205 6.53 10.17 1.03
C LEU A 205 7.73 10.98 1.52
N THR A 206 7.73 11.48 2.76
CA THR A 206 8.91 12.18 3.31
C THR A 206 10.11 11.24 3.35
N ASP A 207 9.88 9.93 3.52
CA ASP A 207 10.93 8.93 3.45
C ASP A 207 11.42 8.64 2.02
N ALA A 208 10.59 8.81 0.98
CA ALA A 208 10.97 8.45 -0.39
C ALA A 208 12.14 9.29 -0.95
N VAL A 209 12.12 10.61 -0.73
CA VAL A 209 13.22 11.50 -1.14
C VAL A 209 14.46 11.20 -0.29
N ARG A 210 14.28 11.11 1.02
CA ARG A 210 15.36 10.85 1.99
C ARG A 210 16.10 9.55 1.69
N GLU A 211 15.39 8.48 1.35
CA GLU A 211 15.99 7.19 1.01
C GLU A 211 16.87 7.29 -0.23
N ILE A 212 16.41 7.95 -1.30
CA ILE A 212 17.20 8.09 -2.53
C ILE A 212 18.40 9.03 -2.32
N GLU A 213 18.23 10.09 -1.53
CA GLU A 213 19.35 10.94 -1.09
C GLU A 213 20.37 10.13 -0.28
N GLU A 214 19.92 9.26 0.63
CA GLU A 214 20.78 8.37 1.42
C GLU A 214 21.56 7.39 0.52
N MET A 215 20.90 6.80 -0.50
CA MET A 215 21.56 5.95 -1.50
C MET A 215 22.64 6.72 -2.27
N ALA A 216 22.31 7.92 -2.74
CA ALA A 216 23.23 8.77 -3.48
C ALA A 216 24.44 9.21 -2.64
N GLU A 217 24.24 9.43 -1.34
CA GLU A 217 25.30 9.83 -0.41
C GLU A 217 26.27 8.68 -0.11
N VAL A 218 25.74 7.47 0.14
CA VAL A 218 26.60 6.33 0.54
C VAL A 218 27.26 5.62 -0.64
N ARG A 219 26.76 5.75 -1.88
CA ARG A 219 27.23 4.96 -3.03
C ARG A 219 28.74 4.94 -3.20
N LEU A 220 29.31 3.80 -3.53
CA LEU A 220 30.68 3.69 -4.05
C LEU A 220 30.71 4.14 -5.52
N PRO A 221 31.85 4.63 -6.04
CA PRO A 221 32.00 4.93 -7.47
C PRO A 221 31.79 3.69 -8.37
N THR A 222 31.90 2.49 -7.80
CA THR A 222 31.69 1.23 -8.50
C THR A 222 30.23 0.78 -8.54
N GLN A 223 29.38 1.36 -7.69
CA GLN A 223 27.97 1.01 -7.56
C GLN A 223 27.11 1.80 -8.54
N LEU A 224 26.18 1.11 -9.17
CA LEU A 224 25.12 1.71 -9.97
C LEU A 224 23.90 2.00 -9.09
N VAL A 225 23.51 3.26 -8.97
CA VAL A 225 22.33 3.69 -8.19
C VAL A 225 21.22 4.14 -9.11
N LEU A 226 20.10 3.43 -9.09
CA LEU A 226 18.95 3.70 -9.96
C LEU A 226 17.69 3.99 -9.13
N ALA A 227 16.77 4.76 -9.70
CA ALA A 227 15.45 4.99 -9.11
C ALA A 227 14.35 4.73 -10.14
N VAL A 228 13.37 3.88 -9.80
CA VAL A 228 12.14 3.69 -10.57
C VAL A 228 11.01 4.33 -9.78
N ILE A 229 10.49 5.45 -10.30
CA ILE A 229 9.51 6.29 -9.62
C ILE A 229 8.33 6.47 -10.56
N ASP A 230 7.13 6.17 -10.10
CA ASP A 230 5.94 6.31 -10.94
C ASP A 230 4.69 6.63 -10.09
N GLY A 231 3.60 6.96 -10.76
CA GLY A 231 2.32 7.32 -10.17
C GLY A 231 1.95 8.79 -10.38
N ILE A 232 0.68 9.02 -10.73
CA ILE A 232 0.17 10.36 -11.07
C ILE A 232 0.15 11.30 -9.86
N GLY A 233 0.17 10.76 -8.64
CA GLY A 233 0.24 11.54 -7.41
C GLY A 233 1.49 12.43 -7.38
N TRP A 234 2.61 12.02 -7.98
CA TRP A 234 3.85 12.82 -7.98
C TRP A 234 3.68 14.18 -8.65
N LYS A 235 2.66 14.34 -9.53
CA LYS A 235 2.31 15.64 -10.14
C LYS A 235 1.86 16.69 -9.13
N SER A 236 1.38 16.25 -7.95
CA SER A 236 1.05 17.13 -6.82
C SER A 236 2.24 17.40 -5.87
N ARG A 237 3.39 16.74 -6.06
CA ARG A 237 4.61 16.91 -5.26
C ARG A 237 5.85 17.14 -6.12
N GLN A 238 5.72 18.02 -7.10
CA GLN A 238 6.80 18.31 -8.06
C GLN A 238 8.08 18.81 -7.38
N SER A 239 8.00 19.49 -6.23
CA SER A 239 9.19 19.92 -5.48
C SER A 239 10.08 18.75 -5.08
N ASP A 240 9.47 17.66 -4.61
CA ASP A 240 10.17 16.47 -4.14
C ASP A 240 10.71 15.67 -5.33
N LEU A 241 9.90 15.53 -6.37
CA LEU A 241 10.33 14.87 -7.60
C LEU A 241 11.49 15.62 -8.28
N ARG A 242 11.48 16.97 -8.26
CA ARG A 242 12.59 17.79 -8.75
C ARG A 242 13.88 17.56 -7.99
N ARG A 243 13.81 17.37 -6.66
CA ARG A 243 15.02 17.06 -5.86
C ARG A 243 15.65 15.76 -6.31
N ILE A 244 14.84 14.71 -6.50
CA ILE A 244 15.34 13.41 -6.94
C ILE A 244 15.86 13.49 -8.38
N HIS A 245 15.13 14.17 -9.27
CA HIS A 245 15.58 14.40 -10.65
C HIS A 245 16.90 15.18 -10.70
N GLN A 246 17.11 16.15 -9.82
CA GLN A 246 18.37 16.87 -9.70
C GLN A 246 19.55 15.96 -9.33
N LEU A 247 19.33 14.93 -8.51
CA LEU A 247 20.37 13.93 -8.23
C LEU A 247 20.80 13.21 -9.52
N TRP A 248 19.85 12.88 -10.41
CA TRP A 248 20.17 12.28 -11.70
C TRP A 248 20.86 13.27 -12.65
N ALA A 249 20.32 14.49 -12.75
CA ALA A 249 20.90 15.56 -13.58
C ALA A 249 22.34 15.89 -13.18
N THR A 250 22.67 15.80 -11.89
CA THR A 250 24.02 16.02 -11.34
C THR A 250 24.85 14.74 -11.23
N ARG A 251 24.36 13.60 -11.77
CA ARG A 251 25.01 12.28 -11.74
C ARG A 251 25.33 11.74 -10.35
N GLN A 252 24.57 12.17 -9.33
CA GLN A 252 24.61 11.60 -7.99
C GLN A 252 23.86 10.26 -7.92
N ILE A 253 22.88 10.05 -8.79
CA ILE A 253 22.35 8.74 -9.15
C ILE A 253 22.52 8.55 -10.67
N ASP A 254 22.53 7.30 -11.11
CA ASP A 254 22.96 6.93 -12.46
C ASP A 254 21.78 6.78 -13.44
N GLY A 255 20.54 6.69 -12.94
CA GLY A 255 19.35 6.58 -13.78
C GLY A 255 18.05 6.79 -13.02
N MET A 256 17.05 7.34 -13.71
CA MET A 256 15.69 7.51 -13.19
C MET A 256 14.66 7.08 -14.24
N TYR A 257 13.70 6.25 -13.84
CA TYR A 257 12.76 5.58 -14.76
C TYR A 257 11.33 5.63 -14.22
N THR A 258 10.36 5.40 -15.10
CA THR A 258 8.95 5.08 -14.81
C THR A 258 8.61 3.70 -15.37
N LEU A 259 7.40 3.18 -15.10
CA LEU A 259 6.94 1.91 -15.67
C LEU A 259 6.96 1.94 -17.22
N VAL A 260 6.59 3.07 -17.82
CA VAL A 260 6.61 3.25 -19.28
C VAL A 260 8.02 3.19 -19.86
N THR A 261 9.04 3.50 -19.07
CA THR A 261 10.44 3.48 -19.51
C THR A 261 11.22 2.27 -19.02
N LEU A 262 10.56 1.21 -18.53
CA LEU A 262 11.24 0.03 -17.99
C LEU A 262 12.09 -0.71 -19.01
N ASP A 263 11.77 -0.64 -20.30
CA ASP A 263 12.64 -1.18 -21.35
C ASP A 263 14.03 -0.53 -21.34
N ARG A 264 14.10 0.78 -21.03
CA ARG A 264 15.38 1.49 -20.89
C ARG A 264 16.10 1.11 -19.60
N PHE A 265 15.36 0.95 -18.50
CA PHE A 265 15.91 0.44 -17.24
C PHE A 265 16.55 -0.94 -17.46
N ARG A 266 15.84 -1.87 -18.11
CA ARG A 266 16.35 -3.20 -18.47
C ARG A 266 17.62 -3.12 -19.31
N ALA A 267 17.65 -2.23 -20.31
CA ALA A 267 18.81 -2.06 -21.17
C ALA A 267 20.04 -1.55 -20.38
N ASP A 268 19.87 -0.53 -19.53
CA ASP A 268 20.93 0.04 -18.70
C ASP A 268 21.46 -0.98 -17.66
N VAL A 269 20.56 -1.72 -17.00
CA VAL A 269 20.93 -2.79 -16.06
C VAL A 269 21.71 -3.90 -16.77
N ALA A 270 21.24 -4.35 -17.94
CA ALA A 270 21.91 -5.40 -18.71
C ALA A 270 23.28 -4.95 -19.25
N GLU A 271 23.40 -3.69 -19.68
CA GLU A 271 24.69 -3.11 -20.10
C GLU A 271 25.69 -3.14 -18.94
N PHE A 272 25.30 -2.63 -17.78
CA PHE A 272 26.17 -2.59 -16.61
C PHE A 272 26.53 -4.00 -16.10
N ALA A 273 25.56 -4.90 -16.06
CA ALA A 273 25.78 -6.28 -15.64
C ALA A 273 26.82 -7.00 -16.50
N ARG A 274 26.79 -6.81 -17.83
CA ARG A 274 27.83 -7.34 -18.73
C ARG A 274 29.20 -6.73 -18.47
N LEU A 275 29.27 -5.41 -18.24
CA LEU A 275 30.54 -4.74 -17.93
C LEU A 275 31.15 -5.25 -16.61
N ARG A 276 30.31 -5.62 -15.64
CA ARG A 276 30.70 -6.21 -14.35
C ARG A 276 30.85 -7.74 -14.37
N ARG A 277 30.55 -8.39 -15.50
CA ARG A 277 30.55 -9.87 -15.65
C ARG A 277 29.61 -10.58 -14.66
N LEU A 278 28.46 -9.96 -14.42
CA LEU A 278 27.37 -10.56 -13.64
C LEU A 278 26.52 -11.51 -14.49
N ILE A 279 26.55 -11.33 -15.82
CA ILE A 279 25.88 -12.12 -16.86
C ILE A 279 26.79 -12.23 -18.09
#